data_AF-A0A1W6SL48-F1
#
_entry.id   AF-A0A1W6SL48-F1
#
_cell.length_a   1.000
_cell.length_b   1.000
_cell.length_c   1.000
_cell.angle_alpha   90.00
_cell.angle_beta   90.00
_cell.angle_gamma   90.00
#
_symmetry.space_group_name_H-M   'P 1'
#
loop_
_entity.id
_entity.type
_entity.pdbx_description
1 polymer ?
#
loop_
_entity_poly.entity_id
_entity_poly.type
_entity_poly.pdbx_seq_one_letter_code
_entity_poly.pdbx_strand_id
1 'polypeptide(L)'
;MKIIYPSILSTALIASLSLPVQANTINVLWYTYADPASEYRQKFSQLASIVHTLPQSDGSGWNLTYWDASSAAAPDFSAYNVLVVESGESFRTGATPGGPLAIPNYSGILNNRAAIEAVRGDRTFITAADSDFHALRGDTGNIPDNPSAPDGGGKCAPALTASSCWDGALGHSVNAINWAGSGHGLGIVSFLDGEHPGSFWWTNANSFLHDELAGHVNYAGADQNPIINPLQAAYPFNSGLTSQGLSDWDNSFHATFLPIDGYIQIVDSSLRPGSAVAIATSVVPEPEIYAMLLGGLALIGAIIRRRKESST
;
A
#
# COMPACT_ATOMS: atom_id res chain seq x y z
N MET A 1 20.71 -8.91 68.03
CA MET A 1 20.84 -8.34 66.68
C MET A 1 20.35 -9.35 65.65
N LYS A 2 19.15 -9.13 65.10
CA LYS A 2 18.65 -9.76 63.89
C LYS A 2 17.89 -8.66 63.15
N ILE A 3 18.49 -8.14 62.09
CA ILE A 3 17.88 -7.15 61.20
C ILE A 3 17.12 -7.96 60.14
N ILE A 4 15.80 -7.84 60.13
CA ILE A 4 14.92 -8.43 59.11
C ILE A 4 14.51 -7.28 58.18
N TYR A 5 15.03 -7.30 56.95
CA TYR A 5 14.56 -6.44 55.87
C TYR A 5 13.34 -7.09 55.20
N PRO A 6 12.21 -6.39 55.02
CA PRO A 6 11.19 -6.84 54.09
C PRO A 6 11.55 -6.36 52.68
N SER A 7 12.05 -7.27 51.85
CA SER A 7 12.12 -7.09 50.40
C SER A 7 10.70 -7.18 49.82
N ILE A 8 10.12 -6.04 49.46
CA ILE A 8 8.90 -5.98 48.65
C ILE A 8 9.34 -5.86 47.19
N LEU A 9 9.50 -7.01 46.54
CA LEU A 9 9.52 -7.10 45.07
C LEU A 9 8.07 -6.95 44.58
N SER A 10 7.72 -5.79 44.02
CA SER A 10 6.53 -5.64 43.17
C SER A 10 6.94 -5.82 41.71
N THR A 11 6.91 -7.06 41.25
CA THR A 11 6.98 -7.38 39.82
C THR A 11 5.61 -7.09 39.21
N ALA A 12 5.44 -5.91 38.61
CA ALA A 12 4.26 -5.63 37.80
C ALA A 12 4.46 -6.29 36.42
N LEU A 13 3.89 -7.49 36.27
CA LEU A 13 3.82 -8.19 34.99
C LEU A 13 2.72 -7.50 34.15
N ILE A 14 3.11 -6.62 33.22
CA ILE A 14 2.20 -6.14 32.18
C ILE A 14 2.06 -7.30 31.18
N ALA A 15 1.07 -8.15 31.41
CA ALA A 15 0.62 -9.07 30.38
C ALA A 15 -0.11 -8.25 29.31
N SER A 16 0.60 -7.91 28.24
CA SER A 16 -0.02 -7.44 27.00
C SER A 16 -0.89 -8.58 26.46
N LEU A 17 -2.19 -8.50 26.76
CA LEU A 17 -3.22 -9.31 26.12
C LEU A 17 -3.27 -8.88 24.65
N SER A 18 -2.47 -9.54 23.81
CA SER A 18 -2.66 -9.53 22.37
C SER A 18 -3.96 -10.29 22.10
N LEU A 19 -5.08 -9.58 22.10
CA LEU A 19 -6.32 -10.13 21.54
C LEU A 19 -6.00 -10.50 20.08
N PRO A 20 -6.40 -11.68 19.59
CA PRO A 20 -6.26 -11.98 18.18
C PRO A 20 -7.07 -10.92 17.41
N VAL A 21 -6.39 -10.07 16.66
CA VAL A 21 -7.03 -9.21 15.67
C VAL A 21 -7.72 -10.17 14.71
N GLN A 22 -9.04 -10.12 14.67
CA GLN A 22 -9.79 -10.93 13.74
C GLN A 22 -9.45 -10.44 12.33
N ALA A 23 -8.95 -11.35 11.49
CA ALA A 23 -8.78 -11.11 10.07
C ALA A 23 -10.09 -10.55 9.49
N ASN A 24 -10.04 -9.33 8.96
CA ASN A 24 -11.19 -8.70 8.33
C ASN A 24 -11.16 -8.98 6.83
N THR A 25 -12.34 -9.17 6.24
CA THR A 25 -12.47 -9.20 4.78
C THR A 25 -12.58 -7.77 4.28
N ILE A 26 -11.69 -7.39 3.37
CA ILE A 26 -11.68 -6.11 2.67
C ILE A 26 -12.44 -6.29 1.34
N ASN A 27 -13.50 -5.52 1.13
CA ASN A 27 -14.17 -5.42 -0.17
C ASN A 27 -13.33 -4.54 -1.10
N VAL A 28 -12.67 -5.16 -2.08
CA VAL A 28 -11.75 -4.51 -3.02
C VAL A 28 -12.49 -4.27 -4.32
N LEU A 29 -12.68 -3.01 -4.70
CA LEU A 29 -13.09 -2.61 -6.04
C LEU A 29 -11.83 -2.35 -6.88
N TRP A 30 -11.57 -3.20 -7.86
CA TRP A 30 -10.41 -3.07 -8.74
C TRP A 30 -10.82 -2.48 -10.08
N TYR A 31 -10.49 -1.21 -10.29
CA TYR A 31 -10.65 -0.57 -11.59
C TYR A 31 -9.55 -1.04 -12.54
N THR A 32 -9.96 -1.64 -13.64
CA THR A 32 -9.06 -2.27 -14.60
C THR A 32 -9.54 -2.01 -16.03
N TYR A 33 -8.62 -2.00 -16.98
CA TYR A 33 -8.94 -1.99 -18.42
C TYR A 33 -8.55 -3.31 -19.09
N ALA A 34 -7.96 -4.24 -18.33
CA ALA A 34 -7.63 -5.57 -18.81
C ALA A 34 -8.89 -6.35 -19.22
N ASP A 35 -8.75 -7.21 -20.22
CA ASP A 35 -9.79 -8.11 -20.69
C ASP A 35 -10.23 -9.06 -19.54
N PRO A 36 -11.53 -9.41 -19.42
CA PRO A 36 -12.00 -10.38 -18.44
C PRO A 36 -11.27 -11.73 -18.45
N ALA A 37 -10.79 -12.19 -19.61
CA ALA A 37 -10.03 -13.43 -19.77
C ALA A 37 -8.51 -13.25 -19.61
N SER A 38 -8.03 -12.04 -19.36
CA SER A 38 -6.61 -11.72 -19.25
C SER A 38 -5.90 -12.50 -18.14
N GLU A 39 -4.61 -12.79 -18.35
CA GLU A 39 -3.78 -13.38 -17.30
C GLU A 39 -3.64 -12.43 -16.11
N TYR A 40 -3.64 -11.12 -16.34
CA TYR A 40 -3.67 -10.09 -15.29
C TYR A 40 -4.81 -10.33 -14.29
N ARG A 41 -6.07 -10.34 -14.76
CA ARG A 41 -7.25 -10.55 -13.89
C ARG A 41 -7.26 -11.95 -13.28
N GLN A 42 -6.79 -12.98 -13.98
CA GLN A 42 -6.67 -14.33 -13.41
C GLN A 42 -5.74 -14.36 -12.20
N LYS A 43 -4.54 -13.76 -12.33
CA LYS A 43 -3.54 -13.74 -11.26
C LYS A 43 -3.97 -12.89 -10.06
N PHE A 44 -4.61 -11.74 -10.27
CA PHE A 44 -5.13 -10.95 -9.15
C PHE A 44 -6.33 -11.60 -8.46
N SER A 45 -7.16 -12.34 -9.20
CA SER A 45 -8.20 -13.18 -8.59
C SER A 45 -7.59 -14.30 -7.74
N GLN A 46 -6.51 -14.92 -8.22
CA GLN A 46 -5.74 -15.88 -7.43
C GLN A 46 -5.17 -15.23 -6.18
N LEU A 47 -4.50 -14.07 -6.30
CA LEU A 47 -3.94 -13.33 -5.16
C LEU A 47 -5.02 -13.05 -4.11
N ALA A 48 -6.18 -12.50 -4.52
CA ALA A 48 -7.29 -12.25 -3.60
C ALA A 48 -7.75 -13.52 -2.85
N SER A 49 -7.72 -14.68 -3.51
CA SER A 49 -8.09 -15.95 -2.88
C SER A 49 -7.06 -16.46 -1.85
N ILE A 50 -5.80 -16.04 -1.94
CA ILE A 50 -4.71 -16.52 -1.09
C ILE A 50 -4.10 -15.46 -0.16
N VAL A 51 -4.45 -14.18 -0.32
CA VAL A 51 -3.76 -13.09 0.38
C VAL A 51 -3.74 -13.31 1.89
N HIS A 52 -4.85 -13.75 2.48
CA HIS A 52 -4.99 -14.09 3.90
C HIS A 52 -4.02 -15.18 4.41
N THR A 53 -3.44 -15.96 3.50
CA THR A 53 -2.44 -17.01 3.82
C THR A 53 -1.00 -16.50 3.79
N LEU A 54 -0.77 -15.31 3.23
CA LEU A 54 0.56 -14.71 3.16
C LEU A 54 0.95 -14.25 4.57
N PRO A 55 2.07 -14.73 5.15
CA PRO A 55 2.40 -14.50 6.56
C PRO A 55 2.46 -13.03 6.98
N GLN A 56 2.80 -12.15 6.03
CA GLN A 56 3.00 -10.74 6.25
C GLN A 56 1.75 -9.88 5.95
N SER A 57 0.68 -10.49 5.41
CA SER A 57 -0.56 -9.80 5.01
C SER A 57 -1.52 -9.47 6.13
N ASP A 58 -1.09 -9.53 7.40
CA ASP A 58 -1.91 -9.43 8.63
C ASP A 58 -3.10 -10.42 8.75
N GLY A 59 -3.29 -11.28 7.76
CA GLY A 59 -4.37 -12.27 7.69
C GLY A 59 -5.65 -11.75 7.02
N SER A 60 -5.72 -10.48 6.62
CA SER A 60 -6.90 -9.93 5.93
C SER A 60 -7.18 -10.67 4.62
N GLY A 61 -8.47 -10.95 4.36
CA GLY A 61 -8.93 -11.54 3.09
C GLY A 61 -9.46 -10.47 2.14
N TRP A 62 -9.43 -10.72 0.83
CA TRP A 62 -10.01 -9.81 -0.16
C TRP A 62 -11.26 -10.39 -0.81
N ASN A 63 -12.34 -9.64 -0.80
CA ASN A 63 -13.51 -9.86 -1.63
C ASN A 63 -13.39 -8.94 -2.86
N LEU A 64 -12.84 -9.48 -3.94
CA LEU A 64 -12.44 -8.72 -5.13
C LEU A 64 -13.59 -8.61 -6.14
N THR A 65 -13.87 -7.38 -6.59
CA THR A 65 -14.75 -7.09 -7.72
C THR A 65 -14.02 -6.24 -8.74
N TYR A 66 -14.05 -6.65 -10.01
CA TYR A 66 -13.53 -5.84 -11.11
C TYR A 66 -14.58 -4.87 -11.64
N TRP A 67 -14.14 -3.66 -11.97
CA TRP A 67 -14.94 -2.63 -12.62
C TRP A 67 -14.11 -1.96 -13.72
N ASP A 68 -14.76 -1.56 -14.80
CA ASP A 68 -14.10 -0.92 -15.94
C ASP A 68 -15.01 0.11 -16.62
N ALA A 69 -14.45 0.89 -17.54
CA ALA A 69 -15.18 1.92 -18.29
C ALA A 69 -16.31 1.37 -19.18
N SER A 70 -16.31 0.07 -19.50
CA SER A 70 -17.33 -0.57 -20.35
C SER A 70 -18.51 -1.12 -19.56
N SER A 71 -18.40 -1.11 -18.22
CA SER A 71 -19.45 -1.58 -17.33
C SER A 71 -20.74 -0.78 -17.51
N ALA A 72 -21.88 -1.48 -17.56
CA ALA A 72 -23.18 -0.88 -17.87
C ALA A 72 -23.63 0.20 -16.86
N ALA A 73 -23.15 0.11 -15.62
CA ALA A 73 -23.38 1.09 -14.57
C ALA A 73 -22.14 1.22 -13.68
N ALA A 74 -21.99 2.38 -13.05
CA ALA A 74 -21.02 2.56 -11.98
C ALA A 74 -21.40 1.69 -10.77
N PRO A 75 -20.43 1.12 -10.04
CA PRO A 75 -20.70 0.39 -8.81
C PRO A 75 -21.19 1.34 -7.72
N ASP A 76 -21.89 0.81 -6.72
CA ASP A 76 -22.09 1.51 -5.47
C ASP A 76 -20.76 1.57 -4.72
N PHE A 77 -20.05 2.69 -4.86
CA PHE A 77 -18.72 2.90 -4.26
C PHE A 77 -18.74 2.75 -2.73
N SER A 78 -19.88 3.00 -2.06
CA SER A 78 -20.00 2.88 -0.60
C SER A 78 -19.98 1.43 -0.10
N ALA A 79 -20.18 0.45 -1.00
CA ALA A 79 -20.12 -0.97 -0.68
C ALA A 79 -18.69 -1.52 -0.55
N TYR A 80 -17.68 -0.73 -0.92
CA TYR A 80 -16.28 -1.15 -0.98
C TYR A 80 -15.44 -0.43 0.06
N ASN A 81 -14.43 -1.14 0.55
CA ASN A 81 -13.48 -0.60 1.50
C ASN A 81 -12.32 0.12 0.79
N VAL A 82 -11.95 -0.34 -0.41
CA VAL A 82 -10.85 0.25 -1.17
C VAL A 82 -11.15 0.19 -2.67
N LEU A 83 -10.88 1.31 -3.35
CA LEU A 83 -10.77 1.40 -4.79
C LEU A 83 -9.29 1.30 -5.17
N VAL A 84 -8.94 0.23 -5.86
CA VAL A 84 -7.62 0.00 -6.47
C VAL A 84 -7.70 0.38 -7.93
N VAL A 85 -6.78 1.22 -8.41
CA VAL A 85 -6.69 1.62 -9.81
C VAL A 85 -5.44 0.98 -10.42
N GLU A 86 -5.66 0.08 -11.38
CA GLU A 86 -4.60 -0.57 -12.17
C GLU A 86 -3.66 0.47 -12.80
N SER A 87 -2.37 0.16 -12.78
CA SER A 87 -1.35 0.95 -13.49
C SER A 87 -1.66 1.00 -14.98
N GLY A 88 -1.11 1.98 -15.67
CA GLY A 88 -1.24 2.06 -17.13
C GLY A 88 -0.47 0.98 -17.92
N GLU A 89 0.18 0.02 -17.25
CA GLU A 89 1.01 -1.01 -17.87
C GLU A 89 0.12 -2.09 -18.48
N SER A 90 0.18 -2.16 -19.80
CA SER A 90 -0.69 -3.01 -20.60
C SER A 90 -0.29 -4.49 -20.61
N PHE A 91 0.83 -4.89 -19.99
CA PHE A 91 1.31 -6.26 -20.00
C PHE A 91 0.28 -7.29 -19.51
N ARG A 92 0.08 -8.35 -20.31
CA ARG A 92 -0.84 -9.46 -20.01
C ARG A 92 -2.29 -9.06 -19.76
N THR A 93 -2.67 -7.86 -20.19
CA THR A 93 -4.04 -7.34 -20.09
C THR A 93 -4.95 -7.80 -21.24
N GLY A 94 -4.39 -8.36 -22.32
CA GLY A 94 -5.17 -8.90 -23.44
C GLY A 94 -5.82 -10.26 -23.15
N ALA A 95 -6.88 -10.60 -23.90
CA ALA A 95 -7.64 -11.85 -23.75
C ALA A 95 -6.82 -13.13 -24.03
N THR A 96 -5.80 -13.01 -24.88
CA THR A 96 -4.98 -14.14 -25.32
C THR A 96 -3.51 -13.90 -24.99
N PRO A 97 -2.77 -14.91 -24.53
CA PRO A 97 -1.32 -14.81 -24.38
C PRO A 97 -0.66 -14.41 -25.70
N GLY A 98 0.06 -13.30 -25.70
CA GLY A 98 0.71 -12.74 -26.90
C GLY A 98 -0.24 -12.03 -27.88
N GLY A 99 -1.52 -11.86 -27.52
CA GLY A 99 -2.45 -10.99 -28.25
C GLY A 99 -2.17 -9.50 -28.03
N PRO A 100 -2.94 -8.61 -28.69
CA PRO A 100 -2.82 -7.18 -28.46
C PRO A 100 -3.12 -6.85 -27.00
N LEU A 101 -2.30 -6.00 -26.42
CA LEU A 101 -2.47 -5.50 -25.06
C LEU A 101 -3.63 -4.49 -25.02
N ALA A 102 -4.31 -4.41 -23.87
CA ALA A 102 -5.40 -3.45 -23.69
C ALA A 102 -4.82 -2.03 -23.56
N ILE A 103 -5.55 -1.04 -24.08
CA ILE A 103 -5.17 0.37 -23.95
C ILE A 103 -5.83 0.92 -22.69
N PRO A 104 -5.08 1.58 -21.78
CA PRO A 104 -5.66 2.17 -20.58
C PRO A 104 -6.83 3.10 -20.90
N ASN A 105 -7.96 2.87 -20.22
CA ASN A 105 -9.15 3.71 -20.33
C ASN A 105 -9.64 4.07 -18.94
N TYR A 106 -9.33 5.29 -18.49
CA TYR A 106 -9.74 5.82 -17.19
C TYR A 106 -11.08 6.57 -17.21
N SER A 107 -11.83 6.55 -18.31
CA SER A 107 -13.10 7.30 -18.39
C SER A 107 -14.12 6.88 -17.33
N GLY A 108 -14.12 5.62 -16.89
CA GLY A 108 -14.97 5.17 -15.78
C GLY A 108 -14.66 5.91 -14.48
N ILE A 109 -13.38 6.06 -14.13
CA ILE A 109 -12.95 6.86 -12.98
C ILE A 109 -13.29 8.35 -13.17
N LEU A 110 -12.90 8.92 -14.31
CA LEU A 110 -13.05 10.35 -14.58
C LEU A 110 -14.53 10.79 -14.63
N ASN A 111 -15.41 9.96 -15.19
CA ASN A 111 -16.85 10.25 -15.26
C ASN A 111 -17.56 10.09 -13.92
N ASN A 112 -16.95 9.41 -12.94
CA ASN A 112 -17.53 9.15 -11.63
C ASN A 112 -16.84 9.93 -10.50
N ARG A 113 -16.06 10.98 -10.83
CA ARG A 113 -15.36 11.84 -9.87
C ARG A 113 -16.20 12.17 -8.63
N ALA A 114 -17.36 12.79 -8.83
CA ALA A 114 -18.20 13.26 -7.71
C ALA A 114 -18.72 12.12 -6.83
N ALA A 115 -19.01 10.94 -7.41
CA ALA A 115 -19.49 9.79 -6.65
C ALA A 115 -18.37 9.15 -5.82
N ILE A 116 -17.15 9.09 -6.36
CA ILE A 116 -15.96 8.61 -5.65
C ILE A 116 -15.62 9.57 -4.51
N GLU A 117 -15.56 10.88 -4.79
CA GLU A 117 -15.29 11.92 -3.77
C GLU A 117 -16.30 11.88 -2.62
N ALA A 118 -17.58 11.63 -2.90
CA ALA A 118 -18.64 11.61 -1.90
C ALA A 118 -18.49 10.49 -0.86
N VAL A 119 -17.79 9.40 -1.18
CA VAL A 119 -17.59 8.25 -0.29
C VAL A 119 -16.13 8.03 0.09
N ARG A 120 -15.21 8.83 -0.48
CA ARG A 120 -13.77 8.70 -0.26
C ARG A 120 -13.44 8.82 1.22
N GLY A 121 -12.60 7.90 1.64
CA GLY A 121 -12.15 7.75 3.01
C GLY A 121 -10.94 8.61 3.36
N ASP A 122 -10.38 8.29 4.52
CA ASP A 122 -9.22 8.95 5.10
C ASP A 122 -7.87 8.41 4.58
N ARG A 123 -7.87 7.24 3.93
CA ARG A 123 -6.65 6.56 3.46
C ARG A 123 -6.52 6.56 1.95
N THR A 124 -5.54 7.30 1.45
CA THR A 124 -5.13 7.26 0.04
C THR A 124 -3.66 6.93 -0.05
N PHE A 125 -3.32 5.92 -0.84
CA PHE A 125 -1.97 5.51 -1.17
C PHE A 125 -1.77 5.69 -2.67
N ILE A 126 -0.71 6.39 -3.06
CA ILE A 126 -0.38 6.64 -4.46
C ILE A 126 1.09 6.30 -4.65
N THR A 127 1.38 5.46 -5.62
CA THR A 127 2.75 5.07 -5.96
C THR A 127 3.02 5.32 -7.42
N ALA A 128 4.21 5.85 -7.71
CA ALA A 128 4.70 6.02 -9.06
C ALA A 128 5.20 4.70 -9.69
N ALA A 129 5.09 3.59 -8.97
CA ALA A 129 5.32 2.24 -9.48
C ALA A 129 4.06 1.62 -10.07
N ASP A 130 4.28 0.79 -11.08
CA ASP A 130 3.41 -0.24 -11.64
C ASP A 130 3.59 -1.55 -10.86
N SER A 131 3.51 -1.45 -9.54
CA SER A 131 3.80 -2.58 -8.65
C SER A 131 2.81 -3.72 -8.80
N ASP A 132 1.61 -3.45 -9.31
CA ASP A 132 0.64 -4.48 -9.67
C ASP A 132 1.17 -5.38 -10.79
N PHE A 133 1.72 -4.81 -11.85
CA PHE A 133 2.39 -5.54 -12.93
C PHE A 133 3.62 -6.31 -12.41
N HIS A 134 4.50 -5.62 -11.69
CA HIS A 134 5.72 -6.21 -11.16
C HIS A 134 5.44 -7.34 -10.15
N ALA A 135 4.36 -7.26 -9.39
CA ALA A 135 3.92 -8.33 -8.50
C ALA A 135 3.58 -9.63 -9.27
N LEU A 136 2.99 -9.52 -10.47
CA LEU A 136 2.66 -10.69 -11.30
C LEU A 136 3.90 -11.38 -11.88
N ARG A 137 4.98 -10.63 -12.06
CA ARG A 137 6.30 -11.10 -12.52
C ARG A 137 7.16 -11.65 -11.38
N GLY A 138 6.92 -11.17 -10.16
CA GLY A 138 7.72 -11.51 -8.98
C GLY A 138 8.97 -10.64 -8.87
N ASP A 139 8.92 -9.39 -9.35
CA ASP A 139 10.09 -8.52 -9.32
C ASP A 139 10.42 -8.10 -7.86
N THR A 140 11.69 -8.26 -7.52
CA THR A 140 12.29 -7.88 -6.25
C THR A 140 13.79 -7.66 -6.45
N GLY A 141 14.32 -6.54 -5.97
CA GLY A 141 15.77 -6.29 -6.04
C GLY A 141 16.60 -7.17 -5.11
N ASN A 142 15.98 -8.04 -4.31
CA ASN A 142 16.69 -9.01 -3.48
C ASN A 142 17.19 -10.23 -4.26
N ILE A 143 16.72 -10.42 -5.50
CA ILE A 143 17.19 -11.49 -6.37
C ILE A 143 18.00 -10.82 -7.48
N PRO A 144 19.29 -11.17 -7.67
CA PRO A 144 20.08 -10.58 -8.71
C PRO A 144 19.53 -10.89 -10.11
N ASP A 145 19.65 -9.93 -11.01
CA ASP A 145 19.42 -10.17 -12.43
C ASP A 145 20.34 -11.26 -12.96
N ASN A 146 19.77 -12.10 -13.80
CA ASN A 146 20.49 -13.14 -14.50
C ASN A 146 20.13 -13.02 -15.99
N PRO A 147 20.94 -12.30 -16.79
CA PRO A 147 20.64 -12.10 -18.20
C PRO A 147 20.64 -13.39 -19.02
N SER A 148 21.07 -14.52 -18.44
CA SER A 148 20.99 -15.86 -19.05
C SER A 148 19.73 -16.63 -18.66
N ALA A 149 18.92 -16.14 -17.71
CA ALA A 149 17.66 -16.77 -17.35
C ALA A 149 16.58 -16.46 -18.41
N PRO A 150 15.64 -17.39 -18.68
CA PRO A 150 14.61 -17.21 -19.71
C PRO A 150 13.70 -15.98 -19.52
N ASP A 151 13.64 -15.44 -18.30
CA ASP A 151 12.85 -14.29 -17.90
C ASP A 151 13.70 -13.05 -17.53
N GLY A 152 15.02 -13.09 -17.77
CA GLY A 152 15.96 -12.03 -17.37
C GLY A 152 16.53 -12.15 -15.96
N GLY A 153 16.05 -13.11 -15.14
CA GLY A 153 16.39 -13.20 -13.73
C GLY A 153 15.70 -12.10 -12.91
N GLY A 154 16.24 -11.74 -11.75
CA GLY A 154 15.69 -10.63 -10.95
C GLY A 154 14.36 -10.93 -10.25
N LYS A 155 13.87 -12.17 -10.37
CA LYS A 155 12.48 -12.53 -10.05
C LYS A 155 12.40 -13.66 -9.05
N CYS A 156 11.49 -13.50 -8.10
CA CYS A 156 11.08 -14.58 -7.22
C CYS A 156 10.09 -15.51 -7.94
N ALA A 157 10.14 -16.80 -7.61
CA ALA A 157 9.23 -17.78 -8.17
C ALA A 157 8.76 -18.77 -7.09
N PRO A 158 7.45 -19.02 -6.96
CA PRO A 158 6.34 -18.41 -7.73
C PRO A 158 5.99 -16.98 -7.26
N ALA A 159 5.74 -16.06 -8.20
CA ALA A 159 5.60 -14.61 -8.01
C ALA A 159 4.58 -14.13 -6.93
N LEU A 160 3.52 -14.90 -6.66
CA LEU A 160 2.45 -14.52 -5.72
C LEU A 160 2.47 -15.26 -4.39
N THR A 161 3.31 -16.30 -4.25
CA THR A 161 3.27 -17.22 -3.11
C THR A 161 4.62 -17.44 -2.46
N ALA A 162 5.72 -17.21 -3.17
CA ALA A 162 7.04 -17.33 -2.57
C ALA A 162 7.25 -16.19 -1.56
N SER A 163 7.72 -16.53 -0.35
CA SER A 163 8.01 -15.54 0.68
C SER A 163 9.09 -14.54 0.27
N SER A 164 9.99 -14.93 -0.65
CA SER A 164 11.00 -14.04 -1.23
C SER A 164 10.41 -12.95 -2.12
N CYS A 165 9.16 -13.07 -2.57
CA CYS A 165 8.46 -12.03 -3.32
C CYS A 165 7.97 -10.88 -2.44
N TRP A 166 7.87 -11.09 -1.13
CA TRP A 166 7.24 -10.12 -0.24
C TRP A 166 8.00 -8.80 -0.21
N ASP A 167 9.31 -8.86 0.02
CA ASP A 167 10.16 -7.67 -0.04
C ASP A 167 10.41 -7.29 -1.50
N GLY A 168 9.40 -6.69 -2.12
CA GLY A 168 9.31 -6.45 -3.56
C GLY A 168 7.91 -5.94 -3.94
N ALA A 169 7.57 -6.03 -5.23
CA ALA A 169 6.33 -5.46 -5.76
C ALA A 169 5.06 -6.09 -5.19
N LEU A 170 5.10 -7.38 -4.82
CA LEU A 170 3.99 -8.08 -4.18
C LEU A 170 3.65 -7.45 -2.82
N GLY A 171 4.64 -7.32 -1.94
CA GLY A 171 4.41 -6.73 -0.62
C GLY A 171 4.04 -5.25 -0.71
N HIS A 172 4.65 -4.48 -1.62
CA HIS A 172 4.27 -3.08 -1.87
C HIS A 172 2.78 -2.93 -2.21
N SER A 173 2.28 -3.79 -3.10
CA SER A 173 0.88 -3.78 -3.52
C SER A 173 -0.06 -4.26 -2.41
N VAL A 174 0.25 -5.39 -1.77
CA VAL A 174 -0.61 -5.97 -0.72
C VAL A 174 -0.68 -5.05 0.49
N ASN A 175 0.44 -4.50 0.94
CA ASN A 175 0.50 -3.58 2.06
C ASN A 175 -0.30 -2.30 1.81
N ALA A 176 -0.20 -1.73 0.60
CA ALA A 176 -0.98 -0.56 0.20
C ALA A 176 -2.48 -0.82 0.28
N ILE A 177 -2.93 -1.95 -0.28
CA ILE A 177 -4.35 -2.34 -0.32
C ILE A 177 -4.89 -2.63 1.07
N ASN A 178 -4.16 -3.38 1.90
CA ASN A 178 -4.58 -3.69 3.26
C ASN A 178 -4.65 -2.44 4.13
N TRP A 179 -3.65 -1.55 4.02
CA TRP A 179 -3.66 -0.31 4.78
C TRP A 179 -4.81 0.60 4.36
N ALA A 180 -5.01 0.82 3.05
CA ALA A 180 -6.07 1.69 2.56
C ALA A 180 -7.46 1.12 2.86
N GLY A 181 -7.67 -0.19 2.67
CA GLY A 181 -8.94 -0.87 2.88
C GLY A 181 -9.31 -1.14 4.33
N SER A 182 -8.40 -0.93 5.28
CA SER A 182 -8.71 -1.00 6.71
C SER A 182 -9.07 0.37 7.33
N GLY A 183 -9.15 1.43 6.52
CA GLY A 183 -9.53 2.78 6.96
C GLY A 183 -11.05 3.00 7.03
N HIS A 184 -11.44 4.26 7.21
CA HIS A 184 -12.83 4.69 7.20
C HIS A 184 -13.23 5.20 5.83
N GLY A 185 -14.39 4.77 5.31
CA GLY A 185 -14.85 5.14 3.97
C GLY A 185 -14.11 4.35 2.88
N LEU A 186 -14.19 4.84 1.64
CA LEU A 186 -13.52 4.23 0.49
C LEU A 186 -12.04 4.65 0.46
N GLY A 187 -11.14 3.76 0.87
CA GLY A 187 -9.71 3.94 0.67
C GLY A 187 -9.33 3.97 -0.82
N ILE A 188 -8.23 4.61 -1.15
CA ILE A 188 -7.74 4.71 -2.53
C ILE A 188 -6.34 4.09 -2.60
N VAL A 189 -6.11 3.22 -3.59
CA VAL A 189 -4.78 2.79 -4.01
C VAL A 189 -4.67 3.06 -5.50
N SER A 190 -3.67 3.82 -5.93
CA SER A 190 -3.38 3.98 -7.35
C SER A 190 -1.93 3.65 -7.64
N PHE A 191 -1.77 2.74 -8.61
CA PHE A 191 -0.49 2.45 -9.25
C PHE A 191 -0.32 3.38 -10.46
N LEU A 192 0.92 3.67 -10.82
CA LEU A 192 1.25 4.43 -12.02
C LEU A 192 1.90 3.51 -13.04
N ASP A 193 1.63 3.75 -14.30
CA ASP A 193 2.60 3.46 -15.36
C ASP A 193 2.58 4.64 -16.34
N GLY A 194 3.62 4.81 -17.14
CA GLY A 194 3.76 5.84 -18.15
C GLY A 194 3.82 5.33 -19.59
N GLU A 195 3.63 4.03 -19.87
CA GLU A 195 3.84 3.50 -21.22
C GLU A 195 2.86 4.05 -22.26
N HIS A 196 1.63 4.39 -21.86
CA HIS A 196 0.56 4.79 -22.79
C HIS A 196 0.10 6.25 -22.63
N PRO A 197 -0.24 6.94 -23.73
CA PRO A 197 -0.95 8.22 -23.68
C PRO A 197 -2.31 8.05 -22.97
N GLY A 198 -2.38 8.45 -21.69
CA GLY A 198 -3.58 8.31 -20.87
C GLY A 198 -3.32 7.76 -19.47
N SER A 199 -2.17 7.11 -19.25
CA SER A 199 -1.78 6.57 -17.95
C SER A 199 -1.56 7.65 -16.87
N PHE A 200 -1.34 8.90 -17.31
CA PHE A 200 -1.22 10.09 -16.47
C PHE A 200 -2.58 10.72 -16.12
N TRP A 201 -3.50 9.92 -15.59
CA TRP A 201 -4.88 10.37 -15.33
C TRP A 201 -5.02 11.21 -14.06
N TRP A 202 -4.11 11.08 -13.10
CA TRP A 202 -4.14 11.78 -11.82
C TRP A 202 -4.30 13.30 -11.94
N THR A 203 -3.55 13.91 -12.86
CA THR A 203 -3.55 15.35 -13.08
C THR A 203 -4.58 15.80 -14.12
N ASN A 204 -5.41 14.88 -14.65
CA ASN A 204 -6.54 15.25 -15.51
C ASN A 204 -7.53 16.12 -14.73
N ALA A 205 -8.09 17.17 -15.33
CA ALA A 205 -9.04 18.08 -14.66
C ALA A 205 -10.30 17.39 -14.09
N ASN A 206 -10.68 16.24 -14.65
CA ASN A 206 -11.81 15.44 -14.18
C ASN A 206 -11.40 14.33 -13.19
N SER A 207 -10.13 14.26 -12.79
CA SER A 207 -9.68 13.33 -11.76
C SER A 207 -10.15 13.78 -10.38
N PHE A 208 -10.56 12.83 -9.54
CA PHE A 208 -10.83 13.09 -8.11
C PHE A 208 -9.55 13.35 -7.29
N LEU A 209 -8.37 13.12 -7.89
CA LEU A 209 -7.07 13.46 -7.32
C LEU A 209 -6.49 14.75 -7.91
N HIS A 210 -7.20 15.42 -8.84
CA HIS A 210 -6.66 16.56 -9.58
C HIS A 210 -6.18 17.67 -8.66
N ASP A 211 -7.04 18.11 -7.75
CA ASP A 211 -6.78 19.26 -6.88
C ASP A 211 -5.65 18.98 -5.88
N GLU A 212 -5.36 17.71 -5.61
CA GLU A 212 -4.27 17.26 -4.72
C GLU A 212 -2.94 17.10 -5.46
N LEU A 213 -2.96 16.63 -6.71
CA LEU A 213 -1.76 16.19 -7.42
C LEU A 213 -1.30 17.13 -8.55
N ALA A 214 -2.18 17.98 -9.07
CA ALA A 214 -1.84 18.91 -10.15
C ALA A 214 -0.71 19.85 -9.74
N GLY A 215 0.39 19.83 -10.51
CA GLY A 215 1.60 20.61 -10.22
C GLY A 215 2.58 19.96 -9.23
N HIS A 216 2.21 18.84 -8.61
CA HIS A 216 3.05 18.11 -7.67
C HIS A 216 3.66 16.82 -8.23
N VAL A 217 3.16 16.33 -9.38
CA VAL A 217 3.69 15.12 -10.03
C VAL A 217 4.67 15.47 -11.15
N ASN A 218 5.82 14.81 -11.15
CA ASN A 218 6.82 14.90 -12.22
C ASN A 218 7.06 13.53 -12.85
N TYR A 219 6.54 13.36 -14.07
CA TYR A 219 6.60 12.13 -14.88
C TYR A 219 7.91 11.92 -15.65
N ALA A 220 8.96 12.70 -15.38
CA ALA A 220 10.23 12.53 -16.07
C ALA A 220 11.12 11.50 -15.38
N GLY A 221 11.51 10.45 -16.11
CA GLY A 221 12.52 9.46 -15.69
C GLY A 221 11.97 8.32 -14.83
N ALA A 222 12.81 7.30 -14.62
CA ALA A 222 12.49 6.15 -13.78
C ALA A 222 13.50 6.01 -12.63
N ASP A 223 13.03 5.84 -11.39
CA ASP A 223 13.87 5.58 -10.22
C ASP A 223 13.98 4.07 -9.98
N GLN A 224 15.22 3.56 -9.95
CA GLN A 224 15.53 2.14 -9.71
C GLN A 224 16.07 1.85 -8.32
N ASN A 225 16.31 2.89 -7.52
CA ASN A 225 16.95 2.74 -6.22
C ASN A 225 16.16 3.51 -5.14
N PRO A 226 14.84 3.29 -5.01
CA PRO A 226 14.03 4.01 -4.03
C PRO A 226 14.56 3.84 -2.61
N ILE A 227 14.28 4.81 -1.76
CA ILE A 227 14.81 4.84 -0.39
C ILE A 227 13.65 4.70 0.60
N ILE A 228 13.65 3.63 1.38
CA ILE A 228 12.88 3.50 2.62
C ILE A 228 13.83 3.81 3.78
N ASN A 229 13.65 4.98 4.38
CA ASN A 229 14.40 5.36 5.59
C ASN A 229 13.83 4.70 6.86
N PRO A 230 14.50 4.76 8.02
CA PRO A 230 14.05 4.08 9.23
C PRO A 230 12.66 4.52 9.74
N LEU A 231 12.26 5.77 9.52
CA LEU A 231 10.92 6.24 9.87
C LEU A 231 9.88 5.61 8.93
N GLN A 232 10.18 5.58 7.63
CA GLN A 232 9.33 5.00 6.62
C GLN A 232 9.15 3.50 6.76
N ALA A 233 10.20 2.77 7.15
CA ALA A 233 10.15 1.34 7.42
C ALA A 233 9.19 0.99 8.59
N ALA A 234 8.88 1.95 9.45
CA ALA A 234 7.96 1.75 10.57
C ALA A 234 6.48 1.89 10.15
N TYR A 235 6.20 2.37 8.94
CA TYR A 235 4.83 2.49 8.47
C TYR A 235 4.22 1.14 8.12
N PRO A 236 2.92 0.91 8.41
CA PRO A 236 2.26 -0.36 8.15
C PRO A 236 2.30 -0.75 6.66
N PHE A 237 2.19 0.24 5.77
CA PHE A 237 2.25 0.00 4.33
C PHE A 237 3.68 -0.32 3.80
N ASN A 238 4.70 -0.25 4.65
CA ASN A 238 6.08 -0.68 4.35
C ASN A 238 6.51 -1.91 5.15
N SER A 239 5.57 -2.60 5.80
CA SER A 239 5.88 -3.76 6.64
C SER A 239 6.59 -4.86 5.85
N GLY A 240 7.81 -5.18 6.26
CA GLY A 240 8.64 -6.19 5.59
C GLY A 240 9.23 -5.77 4.24
N LEU A 241 9.14 -4.48 3.89
CA LEU A 241 9.77 -3.92 2.69
C LEU A 241 11.10 -3.24 3.02
N THR A 242 12.01 -3.26 2.07
CA THR A 242 13.31 -2.59 2.11
C THR A 242 13.55 -1.80 0.83
N SER A 243 14.46 -0.83 0.88
CA SER A 243 14.94 -0.13 -0.33
C SER A 243 15.42 -1.12 -1.39
N GLN A 244 16.16 -2.15 -0.99
CA GLN A 244 16.70 -3.16 -1.91
C GLN A 244 15.57 -3.97 -2.56
N GLY A 245 14.57 -4.42 -1.80
CA GLY A 245 13.44 -5.15 -2.37
C GLY A 245 12.68 -4.34 -3.41
N LEU A 246 12.57 -3.02 -3.21
CA LEU A 246 11.92 -2.10 -4.14
C LEU A 246 12.81 -1.63 -5.31
N SER A 247 14.05 -2.08 -5.39
CA SER A 247 15.01 -1.67 -6.42
C SER A 247 15.07 -2.66 -7.59
N ASP A 248 15.64 -2.20 -8.71
CA ASP A 248 16.02 -3.03 -9.87
C ASP A 248 14.87 -3.89 -10.46
N TRP A 249 13.69 -3.30 -10.70
CA TRP A 249 12.56 -4.00 -11.33
C TRP A 249 12.51 -3.86 -12.85
N ASP A 250 13.60 -3.43 -13.50
CA ASP A 250 13.62 -3.02 -14.92
C ASP A 250 12.63 -1.86 -15.23
N ASN A 251 12.68 -0.78 -14.44
CA ASN A 251 11.79 0.41 -14.43
C ASN A 251 10.77 0.47 -13.27
N SER A 252 11.22 0.30 -12.03
CA SER A 252 10.38 0.31 -10.81
C SER A 252 9.44 1.51 -10.59
N PHE A 253 9.86 2.77 -10.79
CA PHE A 253 9.03 3.95 -10.48
C PHE A 253 9.12 5.01 -11.58
N HIS A 254 8.00 5.39 -12.19
CA HIS A 254 7.91 6.21 -13.42
C HIS A 254 7.69 7.71 -13.19
N ALA A 255 7.62 8.13 -11.94
CA ALA A 255 7.41 9.53 -11.57
C ALA A 255 7.91 9.80 -10.15
N THR A 256 7.91 11.08 -9.80
CA THR A 256 8.16 11.55 -8.44
C THR A 256 7.11 12.57 -8.01
N PHE A 257 6.81 12.60 -6.72
CA PHE A 257 5.93 13.56 -6.07
C PHE A 257 6.75 14.60 -5.31
N LEU A 258 6.52 15.88 -5.58
CA LEU A 258 6.92 16.96 -4.68
C LEU A 258 6.12 16.87 -3.37
N PRO A 259 6.55 17.52 -2.28
CA PRO A 259 5.74 17.61 -1.06
C PRO A 259 4.33 18.14 -1.34
N ILE A 260 3.33 17.51 -0.70
CA ILE A 260 1.90 17.82 -0.84
C ILE A 260 1.31 17.90 0.57
N ASP A 261 0.56 18.95 0.86
CA ASP A 261 -0.14 19.07 2.14
C ASP A 261 -1.16 17.92 2.31
N GLY A 262 -1.20 17.35 3.51
CA GLY A 262 -2.07 16.20 3.82
C GLY A 262 -1.49 14.84 3.39
N TYR A 263 -0.32 14.80 2.76
CA TYR A 263 0.39 13.57 2.42
C TYR A 263 1.74 13.47 3.13
N ILE A 264 2.14 12.24 3.43
CA ILE A 264 3.49 11.88 3.88
C ILE A 264 4.23 11.14 2.77
N GLN A 265 5.55 11.31 2.75
CA GLN A 265 6.44 10.55 1.88
C GLN A 265 6.68 9.18 2.48
N ILE A 266 6.38 8.13 1.73
CA ILE A 266 6.45 6.75 2.22
C ILE A 266 7.63 5.98 1.64
N VAL A 267 8.05 6.36 0.44
CA VAL A 267 9.25 5.86 -0.24
C VAL A 267 9.85 7.06 -0.97
N ASP A 268 11.09 7.41 -0.62
CA ASP A 268 11.78 8.56 -1.17
C ASP A 268 12.43 8.22 -2.52
N SER A 269 12.56 9.21 -3.40
CA SER A 269 13.36 9.09 -4.62
C SER A 269 14.86 9.21 -4.29
N SER A 270 15.67 8.31 -4.83
CA SER A 270 17.13 8.48 -4.82
C SER A 270 17.61 9.45 -5.89
N LEU A 271 16.92 9.51 -7.04
CA LEU A 271 17.27 10.36 -8.17
C LEU A 271 16.93 11.83 -7.92
N ARG A 272 15.93 12.10 -7.09
CA ARG A 272 15.42 13.44 -6.79
C ARG A 272 15.25 13.65 -5.29
N PRO A 273 16.33 14.00 -4.57
CA PRO A 273 16.25 14.30 -3.16
C PRO A 273 15.19 15.38 -2.84
N GLY A 274 14.35 15.11 -1.85
CA GLY A 274 13.22 15.98 -1.48
C GLY A 274 11.92 15.67 -2.22
N SER A 275 11.89 14.65 -3.08
CA SER A 275 10.70 14.09 -3.69
C SER A 275 10.51 12.62 -3.30
N ALA A 276 9.27 12.17 -3.32
CA ALA A 276 8.90 10.78 -3.07
C ALA A 276 8.56 10.03 -4.36
N VAL A 277 8.69 8.72 -4.37
CA VAL A 277 8.16 7.84 -5.42
C VAL A 277 6.87 7.14 -4.99
N ALA A 278 6.53 7.22 -3.70
CA ALA A 278 5.21 6.87 -3.23
C ALA A 278 4.81 7.78 -2.05
N ILE A 279 3.53 8.11 -1.95
CA ILE A 279 2.95 8.96 -0.93
C ILE A 279 1.69 8.32 -0.34
N ALA A 280 1.38 8.65 0.91
CA ALA A 280 0.12 8.24 1.54
C ALA A 280 -0.48 9.42 2.32
N THR A 281 -1.80 9.46 2.49
CA THR A 281 -2.43 10.48 3.34
C THR A 281 -1.85 10.39 4.74
N SER A 282 -1.52 11.55 5.31
CA SER A 282 -1.02 11.61 6.69
C SER A 282 -2.14 11.17 7.62
N VAL A 283 -1.96 10.07 8.34
CA VAL A 283 -2.78 9.79 9.52
C VAL A 283 -2.54 10.93 10.49
N VAL A 284 -3.49 11.86 10.58
CA VAL A 284 -3.67 12.64 11.81
C VAL A 284 -3.76 11.58 12.91
N PRO A 285 -2.92 11.60 13.96
CA PRO A 285 -2.87 10.49 14.89
C PRO A 285 -4.27 10.12 15.35
N GLU A 286 -4.64 8.86 15.13
CA GLU A 286 -5.94 8.32 15.50
C GLU A 286 -6.24 8.73 16.96
N PRO A 287 -7.49 9.08 17.31
CA PRO A 287 -7.86 9.45 18.68
C PRO A 287 -7.37 8.45 19.75
N GLU A 288 -7.21 7.19 19.33
CA GLU A 288 -6.69 6.08 20.13
C GLU A 288 -5.20 6.23 20.49
N ILE A 289 -4.39 6.83 19.62
CA ILE A 289 -2.98 7.17 19.92
C ILE A 289 -2.94 8.24 21.00
N TYR A 290 -3.81 9.24 20.92
CA TYR A 290 -3.96 10.22 22.00
C TYR A 290 -4.50 9.59 23.28
N ALA A 291 -5.44 8.66 23.20
CA ALA A 291 -5.96 7.94 24.35
C ALA A 291 -4.89 7.06 25.01
N MET A 292 -4.04 6.38 24.24
CA MET A 292 -2.92 5.60 24.76
C MET A 292 -1.83 6.47 25.36
N LEU A 293 -1.50 7.59 24.72
CA LEU A 293 -0.55 8.57 25.26
C LEU A 293 -1.05 9.16 26.59
N LEU A 294 -2.32 9.61 26.61
CA LEU A 294 -2.96 10.15 27.82
C LEU A 294 -3.10 9.08 28.91
N GLY A 295 -3.45 7.85 28.55
CA GLY A 295 -3.50 6.71 29.47
C GLY A 295 -2.12 6.40 30.06
N GLY A 296 -1.07 6.41 29.24
CA GLY A 296 0.32 6.25 29.68
C GLY A 296 0.76 7.35 30.63
N LEU A 297 0.47 8.61 30.31
CA LEU A 297 0.77 9.76 31.17
C LEU A 297 0.01 9.71 32.51
N ALA A 298 -1.28 9.32 32.49
CA ALA A 298 -2.08 9.15 33.69
C ALA A 298 -1.53 8.04 34.60
N LEU A 299 -1.08 6.92 34.02
CA LEU A 299 -0.45 5.82 34.76
C LEU A 299 0.86 6.27 35.43
N ILE A 300 1.73 6.99 34.70
CA ILE A 300 2.97 7.54 35.26
C ILE A 300 2.65 8.49 36.42
N GLY A 301 1.65 9.36 36.27
CA GLY A 301 1.18 10.24 37.34
C GLY A 301 0.73 9.49 38.59
N ALA A 302 -0.04 8.42 38.43
CA ALA A 302 -0.50 7.57 39.55
C ALA A 302 0.67 6.88 40.29
N ILE A 303 1.68 6.39 39.55
CA ILE A 303 2.88 5.77 40.13
C ILE A 303 3.67 6.78 40.96
N ILE A 304 3.89 7.99 40.41
CA ILE A 304 4.61 9.07 41.11
C ILE A 304 3.90 9.44 42.41
N ARG A 305 2.56 9.60 42.37
CA ARG A 305 1.77 9.93 43.55
C ARG A 305 1.88 8.87 44.64
N ARG A 306 1.73 7.59 44.28
CA ARG A 306 1.81 6.47 45.24
C ARG A 306 3.19 6.37 45.91
N ARG A 307 4.27 6.65 45.18
CA ARG A 307 5.64 6.69 45.75
C ARG A 307 5.80 7.81 46.77
N LYS A 308 5.18 8.97 46.53
CA LYS A 308 5.22 10.11 47.45
C LYS A 308 4.46 9.82 48.76
N GLU A 309 3.31 9.17 48.67
CA GLU A 309 2.49 8.79 49.84
C GLU A 309 3.13 7.66 50.68
N SER A 310 3.99 6.84 50.06
CA SER A 310 4.70 5.75 50.76
C SER A 310 6.02 6.19 51.42
N SER A 311 6.44 7.44 51.22
CA SER A 311 7.70 8.01 51.72
C SER A 311 7.51 8.95 52.91
N THR A 312 6.29 9.01 53.46
CA THR A 312 5.91 9.76 54.68
C THR A 312 5.44 8.77 55.74
#